data_AF-A0A935QDS3-F1
#
_entry.id   AF-A0A935QDS3-F1
#
_cell.length_a   1.000
_cell.length_b   1.000
_cell.length_c   1.000
_cell.angle_alpha   90.00
_cell.angle_beta   90.00
_cell.angle_gamma   90.00
#
_symmetry.space_group_name_H-M   'P 1'
#
loop_
_entity.id
_entity.type
_entity.pdbx_description
1 polymer ?
#
loop_
_entity_poly.entity_id
_entity_poly.type
_entity_poly.pdbx_seq_one_letter_code
_entity_poly.pdbx_strand_id
1 'polypeptide(L)'
;MLATPIQLAMAAAAVANGGMLLAPRLVLEIRDKDGTVVERNGTEVLHRVMSAEVAALLRDAMAEVVRRGTGKAAGLEWIECGGKTGTAQKALPGQGYVPGKYMSTFLGLAPAREPRLVILAMLDEPDYAHHYASQSAAPLFGRIVREIGRSTDWLVGAEAAEHVRLPRHDRSGATPVPDLLYLSAAAAQEAVAGAGLNLAGAVGEGVVVAQVPAAGTGCLAGETVTVTVAPTRAPAGDDPGSAPTCWAGPTATCGARPRASACRCAARGRATSASRRRRRACRSAPRGSP
;
A
#
# COMPACT_ATOMS: atom_id res chain seq x y z
N MET A 1 5.59 -10.69 -3.66
CA MET A 1 5.04 -9.89 -4.76
C MET A 1 6.21 -9.44 -5.62
N LEU A 2 6.15 -9.59 -6.95
CA LEU A 2 7.26 -9.24 -7.87
C LEU A 2 7.14 -7.83 -8.46
N ALA A 3 6.05 -7.11 -8.16
CA ALA A 3 5.82 -5.72 -8.56
C ALA A 3 5.95 -4.80 -7.34
N THR A 4 6.41 -3.57 -7.56
CA THR A 4 6.47 -2.55 -6.51
C THR A 4 5.07 -1.96 -6.26
N PRO A 5 4.80 -1.41 -5.06
CA PRO A 5 3.53 -0.75 -4.77
C PRO A 5 3.17 0.35 -5.77
N ILE A 6 4.17 1.13 -6.21
CA ILE A 6 3.95 2.20 -7.18
C ILE A 6 3.56 1.66 -8.57
N GLN A 7 4.12 0.52 -9.01
CA GLN A 7 3.74 -0.11 -10.28
C GLN A 7 2.27 -0.58 -10.25
N LEU A 8 1.81 -1.14 -9.12
CA LEU A 8 0.41 -1.53 -8.95
C LEU A 8 -0.53 -0.32 -8.91
N ALA A 9 -0.14 0.73 -8.19
CA ALA A 9 -0.90 1.97 -8.16
C ALA A 9 -1.00 2.61 -9.55
N MET A 10 0.08 2.60 -10.34
CA MET A 10 0.07 3.07 -11.73
C MET A 10 -0.87 2.24 -12.63
N ALA A 11 -0.86 0.92 -12.50
CA ALA A 11 -1.77 0.05 -13.24
C ALA A 11 -3.24 0.35 -12.92
N ALA A 12 -3.55 0.56 -11.63
CA ALA A 12 -4.87 0.96 -11.19
C ALA A 12 -5.25 2.37 -11.67
N ALA A 13 -4.30 3.30 -11.66
CA ALA A 13 -4.49 4.66 -12.16
C ALA A 13 -4.82 4.67 -13.65
N ALA A 14 -4.24 3.76 -14.44
CA ALA A 14 -4.61 3.60 -15.85
C ALA A 14 -6.06 3.14 -16.01
N VAL A 15 -6.57 2.24 -15.15
CA VAL A 15 -8.00 1.88 -15.15
C VAL A 15 -8.87 3.07 -14.71
N ALA A 16 -8.38 3.84 -13.73
CA ALA A 16 -9.08 4.98 -13.15
C ALA A 16 -9.30 6.12 -14.16
N ASN A 17 -8.30 6.41 -14.99
CA ASN A 17 -8.28 7.60 -15.86
C ASN A 17 -8.62 7.33 -17.33
N GLY A 18 -9.36 6.26 -17.62
CA GLY A 18 -9.81 5.96 -18.98
C GLY A 18 -8.76 5.28 -19.86
N GLY A 19 -7.79 4.58 -19.26
CA GLY A 19 -6.84 3.68 -19.93
C GLY A 19 -5.47 4.29 -20.23
N MET A 20 -5.13 5.43 -19.63
CA MET A 20 -3.89 6.15 -19.85
C MET A 20 -2.87 5.85 -18.75
N LEU A 21 -1.72 5.27 -19.09
CA LEU A 21 -0.64 5.11 -18.13
C LEU A 21 0.06 6.46 -17.94
N LEU A 22 0.08 6.96 -16.70
CA LEU A 22 0.71 8.23 -16.36
C LEU A 22 2.09 7.99 -15.72
N ALA A 23 3.02 8.91 -15.92
CA ALA A 23 4.24 8.94 -15.14
C ALA A 23 3.90 9.35 -13.70
N PRO A 24 4.36 8.60 -12.68
CA PRO A 24 4.14 8.99 -11.29
C PRO A 24 4.97 10.23 -10.97
N ARG A 25 4.38 11.19 -10.26
CA ARG A 25 5.05 12.43 -9.83
C ARG A 25 4.88 12.64 -8.33
N LEU A 26 5.95 13.11 -7.69
CA LEU A 26 5.95 13.48 -6.26
C LEU A 26 6.13 15.00 -6.09
N VAL A 27 6.89 15.64 -6.97
CA VAL A 27 7.16 17.08 -6.95
C VAL A 27 6.13 17.78 -7.84
N LEU A 28 5.44 18.79 -7.30
CA LEU A 28 4.51 19.63 -8.06
C LEU A 28 5.24 20.76 -8.78
N GLU A 29 6.13 21.45 -8.07
CA GLU A 29 6.96 22.53 -8.58
C GLU A 29 8.19 22.72 -7.68
N ILE A 30 9.23 23.31 -8.25
CA ILE A 30 10.46 23.70 -7.56
C ILE A 30 10.52 25.23 -7.55
N ARG A 31 10.74 25.81 -6.37
CA ARG A 31 10.88 27.25 -6.18
C ARG A 31 12.29 27.59 -5.72
N ASP A 32 12.81 28.73 -6.15
CA ASP A 32 14.06 29.27 -5.64
C ASP A 32 13.86 29.93 -4.26
N LYS A 33 14.97 30.45 -3.70
CA LYS A 33 14.99 31.16 -2.41
C LYS A 33 14.08 32.40 -2.38
N ASP A 34 13.80 32.98 -3.54
CA ASP A 34 13.01 34.21 -3.69
C ASP A 34 11.53 33.87 -3.95
N GLY A 35 11.17 32.58 -3.97
CA GLY A 35 9.81 32.07 -4.17
C GLY A 35 9.42 31.93 -5.65
N THR A 36 10.34 32.21 -6.58
CA THR A 36 10.11 32.12 -8.02
C THR A 36 10.03 30.66 -8.44
N VAL A 37 9.02 30.30 -9.24
CA VAL A 37 8.88 28.94 -9.77
C VAL A 37 9.94 28.71 -10.85
N VAL A 38 10.84 27.76 -10.61
CA VAL A 38 11.93 27.37 -11.51
C VAL A 38 11.52 26.17 -12.38
N GLU A 39 10.71 25.27 -11.83
CA GLU A 39 10.20 24.09 -12.52
C GLU A 39 8.76 23.82 -12.07
N ARG A 40 7.87 23.46 -12.99
CA ARG A 40 6.51 23.02 -12.68
C ARG A 40 6.21 21.73 -13.42
N ASN A 41 5.82 20.70 -12.67
CA ASN A 41 5.78 19.34 -13.18
C ASN A 41 4.32 19.00 -13.51
N GLY A 42 4.01 18.96 -14.81
CA GLY A 42 2.68 18.63 -15.31
C GLY A 42 2.34 17.15 -15.24
N THR A 43 1.11 16.80 -15.61
CA THR A 43 0.73 15.40 -15.85
C THR A 43 1.37 14.91 -17.14
N GLU A 44 2.12 13.83 -17.08
CA GLU A 44 2.72 13.19 -18.25
C GLU A 44 2.01 11.86 -18.56
N VAL A 45 1.52 11.73 -19.79
CA VAL A 45 0.94 10.48 -20.31
C VAL A 45 2.05 9.70 -21.01
N LEU A 46 2.40 8.53 -20.48
CA LEU A 46 3.42 7.66 -21.09
C LEU A 46 2.88 6.98 -22.34
N HIS A 47 1.69 6.38 -22.26
CA HIS A 47 0.95 5.78 -23.38
C HIS A 47 -0.44 5.33 -22.95
N ARG A 48 -1.29 4.97 -23.93
CA ARG A 48 -2.59 4.35 -23.69
C ARG A 48 -2.44 2.83 -23.63
N VAL A 49 -2.82 2.21 -22.50
CA VAL A 49 -2.76 0.74 -22.31
C VAL A 49 -4.09 0.05 -22.62
N MET A 50 -5.21 0.79 -22.59
CA MET A 50 -6.55 0.29 -22.93
C MET A 50 -7.47 1.41 -23.41
N SER A 51 -8.57 1.05 -24.05
CA SER A 51 -9.59 2.01 -24.45
C SER A 51 -10.37 2.54 -23.24
N ALA A 52 -11.05 3.68 -23.40
CA ALA A 52 -11.84 4.26 -22.32
C ALA A 52 -13.03 3.36 -21.95
N GLU A 53 -13.59 2.65 -22.93
CA GLU A 53 -14.71 1.71 -22.77
C GLU A 53 -14.28 0.50 -21.94
N VAL A 54 -13.10 -0.07 -22.23
CA VAL A 54 -12.52 -1.17 -21.43
C VAL A 54 -12.22 -0.71 -20.01
N ALA A 55 -11.66 0.49 -19.85
CA ALA A 55 -11.40 1.06 -18.53
C ALA A 55 -12.69 1.26 -17.73
N ALA A 56 -13.78 1.74 -18.36
CA ALA A 56 -15.08 1.89 -17.72
C ALA A 56 -15.66 0.53 -17.28
N LEU A 57 -15.61 -0.48 -18.16
CA LEU A 57 -16.06 -1.84 -17.83
C LEU A 57 -15.28 -2.42 -16.64
N LEU A 58 -13.96 -2.19 -16.57
CA LEU A 58 -13.15 -2.61 -15.43
C LEU A 58 -13.54 -1.89 -14.14
N ARG A 59 -13.84 -0.59 -14.20
CA ARG A 59 -14.31 0.17 -13.03
C ARG A 59 -15.64 -0.36 -12.51
N ASP A 60 -16.57 -0.68 -13.41
CA ASP A 60 -17.86 -1.29 -13.03
C ASP A 60 -17.67 -2.66 -12.39
N ALA A 61 -16.81 -3.51 -12.97
CA ALA A 61 -16.47 -4.80 -12.38
C ALA A 61 -15.80 -4.66 -11.00
N MET A 62 -14.95 -3.65 -10.81
CA MET A 62 -14.34 -3.33 -9.52
C MET A 62 -15.36 -2.82 -8.50
N ALA A 63 -16.38 -2.06 -8.93
CA ALA A 63 -17.50 -1.65 -8.07
C ALA A 63 -18.29 -2.86 -7.57
N GLU A 64 -18.55 -3.84 -8.44
CA GLU A 64 -19.26 -5.08 -8.06
C GLU A 64 -18.51 -5.91 -7.00
N VAL A 65 -17.18 -5.91 -7.02
CA VAL A 65 -16.37 -6.57 -5.98
C VAL A 65 -16.64 -5.97 -4.59
N VAL A 66 -16.82 -4.65 -4.52
CA VAL A 66 -17.15 -3.97 -3.26
C VAL A 66 -18.63 -4.18 -2.93
N ARG A 67 -19.52 -4.04 -3.90
CA ARG A 67 -20.97 -4.13 -3.66
C ARG A 67 -21.42 -5.53 -3.23
N ARG A 68 -20.89 -6.57 -3.87
CA ARG A 68 -21.38 -7.96 -3.72
C ARG A 68 -20.28 -8.99 -3.51
N GLY A 69 -19.02 -8.65 -3.77
CA GLY A 69 -17.89 -9.58 -3.72
C GLY A 69 -17.11 -9.61 -2.41
N THR A 70 -15.80 -9.88 -2.53
CA THR A 70 -14.86 -9.99 -1.41
C THR A 70 -14.43 -8.63 -0.83
N GLY A 71 -14.73 -7.54 -1.53
CA GLY A 71 -14.33 -6.19 -1.14
C GLY A 71 -15.35 -5.44 -0.29
N LYS A 72 -16.41 -6.09 0.21
CA LYS A 72 -17.53 -5.43 0.91
C LYS A 72 -17.12 -4.47 2.02
N ALA A 73 -16.10 -4.82 2.80
CA ALA A 73 -15.60 -4.00 3.90
C ALA A 73 -14.95 -2.67 3.44
N ALA A 74 -14.67 -2.51 2.15
CA ALA A 74 -14.18 -1.25 1.56
C ALA A 74 -15.32 -0.28 1.18
N GLY A 75 -16.58 -0.73 1.23
CA GLY A 75 -17.74 0.08 0.86
C GLY A 75 -18.05 1.17 1.88
N LEU A 76 -18.58 2.29 1.38
CA LEU A 76 -19.06 3.41 2.17
C LEU A 76 -20.47 3.77 1.69
N GLU A 77 -21.36 4.14 2.61
CA GLU A 77 -22.77 4.42 2.26
C GLU A 77 -22.93 5.65 1.36
N TRP A 78 -22.02 6.62 1.49
CA TRP A 78 -22.11 7.92 0.84
C TRP A 78 -21.30 8.03 -0.47
N ILE A 79 -20.50 7.01 -0.80
CA ILE A 79 -19.67 7.01 -2.01
C ILE A 79 -19.50 5.59 -2.55
N GLU A 80 -19.77 5.41 -3.83
CA GLU A 80 -19.53 4.13 -4.49
C GLU A 80 -18.02 3.93 -4.64
N CYS A 81 -17.46 2.94 -3.93
CA CYS A 81 -16.06 2.55 -4.06
C CYS A 81 -15.92 1.34 -4.97
N GLY A 82 -14.81 1.25 -5.70
CA GLY A 82 -14.44 0.08 -6.49
C GLY A 82 -13.11 -0.47 -6.02
N GLY A 83 -12.85 -1.76 -6.17
CA GLY A 83 -11.53 -2.29 -5.87
C GLY A 83 -11.36 -3.78 -6.09
N LYS A 84 -10.19 -4.29 -5.72
CA LYS A 84 -9.88 -5.71 -5.74
C LYS A 84 -9.06 -6.12 -4.54
N THR A 85 -9.46 -7.23 -3.93
CA THR A 85 -8.69 -7.93 -2.90
C THR A 85 -7.54 -8.73 -3.51
N GLY A 86 -6.39 -8.71 -2.86
CA GLY A 86 -5.25 -9.58 -3.13
C GLY A 86 -4.72 -10.20 -1.84
N THR A 87 -4.71 -11.53 -1.76
CA THR A 87 -4.12 -12.28 -0.65
C THR A 87 -3.08 -13.21 -1.26
N ALA A 88 -1.80 -12.86 -1.10
CA ALA A 88 -0.69 -13.60 -1.69
C ALA A 88 0.15 -14.26 -0.60
N GLN A 89 0.49 -15.54 -0.77
CA GLN A 89 1.48 -16.18 0.08
C GLN A 89 2.88 -15.60 -0.18
N LYS A 90 3.64 -15.36 0.88
CA LYS A 90 5.04 -14.91 0.74
C LYS A 90 5.89 -16.08 0.29
N ALA A 91 6.72 -15.82 -0.73
CA ALA A 91 7.72 -16.76 -1.18
C ALA A 91 9.09 -16.32 -0.63
N LEU A 92 9.84 -17.26 -0.06
CA LEU A 92 11.22 -17.04 0.37
C LEU A 92 12.20 -17.75 -0.58
N PRO A 93 13.34 -17.13 -0.90
CA PRO A 93 14.38 -17.75 -1.72
C PRO A 93 14.78 -19.12 -1.15
N GLY A 94 14.75 -20.16 -1.99
CA GLY A 94 15.11 -21.53 -1.61
C GLY A 94 14.08 -22.29 -0.76
N GLN A 95 13.00 -21.65 -0.29
CA GLN A 95 11.98 -22.30 0.57
C GLN A 95 10.59 -22.38 -0.08
N GLY A 96 10.36 -21.66 -1.19
CA GLY A 96 9.04 -21.61 -1.81
C GLY A 96 8.05 -20.78 -0.99
N TYR A 97 6.76 -21.08 -1.08
CA TYR A 97 5.72 -20.39 -0.32
C TYR A 97 5.76 -20.77 1.16
N VAL A 98 5.81 -19.77 2.03
CA VAL A 98 5.88 -19.99 3.47
C VAL A 98 4.46 -20.07 4.06
N PRO A 99 4.09 -21.21 4.69
CA PRO A 99 2.81 -21.33 5.36
C PRO A 99 2.63 -20.25 6.43
N GLY A 100 1.42 -19.69 6.51
CA GLY A 100 1.09 -18.67 7.52
C GLY A 100 1.58 -17.26 7.21
N LYS A 101 2.47 -17.06 6.22
CA LYS A 101 2.97 -15.73 5.83
C LYS A 101 2.26 -15.23 4.58
N TYR A 102 1.48 -14.16 4.75
CA TYR A 102 0.69 -13.57 3.68
C TYR A 102 1.01 -12.10 3.51
N MET A 103 0.82 -11.63 2.28
CA MET A 103 0.70 -10.22 1.94
C MET A 103 -0.78 -9.96 1.64
N SER A 104 -1.41 -9.12 2.46
CA SER A 104 -2.81 -8.73 2.32
C SER A 104 -2.89 -7.36 1.65
N THR A 105 -3.60 -7.27 0.53
CA THR A 105 -3.67 -6.05 -0.28
C THR A 105 -5.08 -5.74 -0.73
N PHE A 106 -5.40 -4.45 -0.78
CA PHE A 106 -6.60 -3.95 -1.41
C PHE A 106 -6.23 -2.76 -2.29
N LEU A 107 -6.53 -2.90 -3.58
CA LEU A 107 -6.33 -1.85 -4.57
C LEU A 107 -7.70 -1.28 -4.92
N GLY A 108 -7.95 -0.01 -4.61
CA GLY A 108 -9.27 0.59 -4.75
C GLY A 108 -9.28 1.97 -5.39
N LEU A 109 -10.48 2.34 -5.83
CA LEU A 109 -10.86 3.57 -6.52
C LEU A 109 -12.01 4.24 -5.76
N ALA A 110 -11.94 5.56 -5.64
CA ALA A 110 -13.02 6.35 -5.04
C ALA A 110 -13.18 7.71 -5.75
N PRO A 111 -14.40 8.08 -6.20
CA PRO A 111 -15.53 7.20 -6.52
C PRO A 111 -15.17 6.10 -7.54
N ALA A 112 -16.01 5.08 -7.69
CA ALA A 112 -15.74 3.94 -8.57
C ALA A 112 -15.82 4.32 -10.06
N ARG A 113 -16.85 5.06 -10.46
CA ARG A 113 -17.14 5.37 -11.88
C ARG A 113 -16.40 6.58 -12.40
N GLU A 114 -16.23 7.59 -11.55
CA GLU A 114 -15.45 8.80 -11.78
C GLU A 114 -14.33 8.94 -10.74
N PRO A 115 -13.27 8.12 -10.81
CA PRO A 115 -12.26 8.09 -9.76
C PRO A 115 -11.49 9.39 -9.63
N ARG A 116 -11.33 9.81 -8.39
CA ARG A 116 -10.46 10.91 -8.00
C ARG A 116 -9.27 10.41 -7.18
N LEU A 117 -9.41 9.24 -6.58
CA LEU A 117 -8.42 8.54 -5.79
C LEU A 117 -8.14 7.14 -6.31
N VAL A 118 -6.88 6.76 -6.22
CA VAL A 118 -6.38 5.38 -6.30
C VAL A 118 -5.63 5.13 -5.00
N ILE A 119 -6.00 4.09 -4.26
CA ILE A 119 -5.35 3.73 -3.00
C ILE A 119 -4.98 2.26 -3.05
N LEU A 120 -3.71 1.97 -2.76
CA LEU A 120 -3.22 0.62 -2.50
C LEU A 120 -2.97 0.50 -1.00
N ALA A 121 -3.84 -0.22 -0.30
CA ALA A 121 -3.61 -0.66 1.08
C ALA A 121 -2.85 -2.00 1.05
N MET A 122 -1.74 -2.09 1.78
CA MET A 122 -0.90 -3.28 1.85
C MET A 122 -0.50 -3.54 3.30
N LEU A 123 -0.74 -4.75 3.78
CA LEU A 123 -0.31 -5.24 5.08
C LEU A 123 0.59 -6.45 4.88
N ASP A 124 1.81 -6.35 5.40
CA ASP A 124 2.80 -7.43 5.35
C ASP A 124 2.68 -8.30 6.60
N GLU A 125 2.52 -9.61 6.41
CA GLU A 125 2.35 -10.60 7.47
C GLU A 125 1.32 -10.20 8.55
N PRO A 126 0.08 -9.81 8.17
CA PRO A 126 -0.98 -9.60 9.17
C PRO A 126 -1.24 -10.89 9.94
N ASP A 127 -1.77 -10.76 11.16
CA ASP A 127 -2.16 -11.92 11.97
C ASP A 127 -2.99 -12.91 11.15
N TYR A 128 -2.72 -14.20 11.33
CA TYR A 128 -3.35 -15.25 10.54
C TYR A 128 -4.89 -15.21 10.63
N ALA A 129 -5.48 -14.73 11.73
CA ALA A 129 -6.93 -14.55 11.82
C ALA A 129 -7.51 -13.54 10.80
N HIS A 130 -6.68 -12.63 10.28
CA HIS A 130 -7.07 -11.51 9.41
C HIS A 130 -6.26 -11.45 8.10
N HIS A 131 -5.64 -12.58 7.70
CA HIS A 131 -4.77 -12.64 6.52
C HIS A 131 -5.50 -12.46 5.18
N TYR A 132 -6.82 -12.66 5.16
CA TYR A 132 -7.62 -12.33 3.99
C TYR A 132 -7.76 -10.82 3.85
N ALA A 133 -7.54 -10.32 2.63
CA ALA A 133 -7.64 -8.89 2.35
C ALA A 133 -9.03 -8.31 2.57
N SER A 134 -10.07 -9.14 2.52
CA SER A 134 -11.43 -8.75 2.90
C SER A 134 -11.56 -8.34 4.38
N GLN A 135 -10.72 -8.88 5.26
CA GLN A 135 -10.76 -8.67 6.71
C GLN A 135 -9.75 -7.64 7.20
N SER A 136 -8.75 -7.29 6.40
CA SER A 136 -7.66 -6.38 6.78
C SER A 136 -7.48 -5.21 5.83
N ALA A 137 -7.00 -5.44 4.61
CA ALA A 137 -6.68 -4.36 3.68
C ALA A 137 -7.92 -3.59 3.16
N ALA A 138 -9.04 -4.29 2.95
CA ALA A 138 -10.30 -3.70 2.49
C ALA A 138 -10.91 -2.69 3.50
N PRO A 139 -11.08 -3.02 4.79
CA PRO A 139 -11.56 -2.03 5.76
C PRO A 139 -10.58 -0.87 5.95
N LEU A 140 -9.26 -1.10 5.83
CA LEU A 140 -8.26 -0.02 5.87
C LEU A 140 -8.47 0.98 4.73
N PHE A 141 -8.70 0.50 3.50
CA PHE A 141 -9.07 1.37 2.39
C PHE A 141 -10.32 2.20 2.70
N GLY A 142 -11.38 1.56 3.21
CA GLY A 142 -12.64 2.24 3.54
C GLY A 142 -12.45 3.35 4.57
N ARG A 143 -11.59 3.14 5.58
CA ARG A 143 -11.26 4.19 6.56
C ARG A 143 -10.51 5.36 5.96
N ILE A 144 -9.51 5.10 5.11
CA ILE A 144 -8.74 6.17 4.46
C ILE A 144 -9.68 7.04 3.60
N VAL A 145 -10.55 6.42 2.80
CA VAL A 145 -11.53 7.16 1.97
C VAL A 145 -12.51 7.94 2.85
N ARG A 146 -12.98 7.35 3.96
CA ARG A 146 -13.84 8.04 4.93
C ARG A 146 -13.18 9.29 5.50
N GLU A 147 -11.91 9.18 5.88
CA GLU A 147 -11.17 10.29 6.49
C GLU A 147 -10.86 11.40 5.48
N ILE A 148 -10.51 11.04 4.24
CA ILE A 148 -10.37 12.02 3.15
C ILE A 148 -11.71 12.72 2.89
N GLY A 149 -12.82 11.98 2.87
CA GLY A 149 -14.15 12.55 2.69
C GLY A 149 -14.60 13.48 3.82
N ARG A 150 -14.11 13.26 5.05
CA ARG A 150 -14.37 14.17 6.18
C ARG A 150 -13.58 15.47 6.10
N SER A 151 -12.39 15.43 5.51
CA SER A 151 -11.47 16.57 5.44
C SER A 151 -11.56 17.34 4.12
N THR A 152 -12.30 16.83 3.13
CA THR A 152 -12.32 17.40 1.78
C THR A 152 -13.67 17.32 1.08
N ASP A 153 -14.02 18.38 0.36
CA ASP A 153 -15.28 18.47 -0.40
C ASP A 153 -15.12 18.03 -1.88
N TRP A 154 -13.90 17.84 -2.38
CA TRP A 154 -13.65 17.58 -3.80
C TRP A 154 -13.82 16.12 -4.23
N LEU A 155 -13.91 15.20 -3.25
CA LEU A 155 -13.93 13.76 -3.48
C LEU A 155 -15.27 13.28 -4.04
N VAL A 156 -16.36 13.91 -3.62
CA VAL A 156 -17.68 13.80 -4.25
C VAL A 156 -17.92 15.10 -5.00
N GLY A 157 -18.29 15.04 -6.28
CA GLY A 157 -18.54 16.24 -7.09
C GLY A 157 -19.53 17.19 -6.39
N ALA A 158 -19.50 18.49 -6.74
CA ALA A 158 -20.29 19.52 -6.07
C ALA A 158 -21.79 19.20 -5.92
N GLU A 159 -22.38 18.45 -6.87
CA GLU A 159 -23.78 18.00 -6.79
C GLU A 159 -24.01 16.84 -5.80
N ALA A 160 -23.02 15.95 -5.64
CA ALA A 160 -23.07 14.89 -4.65
C ALA A 160 -22.76 15.42 -3.25
N ALA A 161 -22.02 16.52 -3.07
CA ALA A 161 -21.79 17.14 -1.77
C ALA A 161 -23.10 17.60 -1.07
N GLU A 162 -24.18 17.87 -1.82
CA GLU A 162 -25.49 18.26 -1.27
C GLU A 162 -26.34 17.04 -0.82
N HIS A 163 -26.22 15.91 -1.53
CA HIS A 163 -26.88 14.64 -1.19
C HIS A 163 -26.06 13.75 -0.26
N VAL A 164 -24.74 13.93 -0.23
CA VAL A 164 -23.83 13.43 0.78
C VAL A 164 -23.95 14.35 1.98
N ARG A 165 -25.10 14.27 2.63
CA ARG A 165 -25.15 14.53 4.06
C ARG A 165 -24.33 13.42 4.72
N LEU A 166 -23.01 13.56 4.71
CA LEU A 166 -22.23 13.05 5.84
C LEU A 166 -23.01 13.50 7.07
N PRO A 167 -23.21 12.64 8.09
CA PRO A 167 -23.88 13.06 9.32
C PRO A 167 -23.12 14.26 9.90
N ARG A 168 -23.54 15.46 9.50
CA ARG A 168 -23.24 16.70 10.19
C ARG A 168 -23.94 16.49 11.52
N HIS A 169 -23.15 16.51 12.59
CA HIS A 169 -23.58 16.36 13.98
C HIS A 169 -25.08 16.54 14.11
N ASP A 170 -25.73 15.39 14.29
CA ASP A 170 -27.14 15.32 14.56
C ASP A 170 -27.48 16.32 15.69
N ARG A 171 -28.37 17.28 15.40
CA ARG A 171 -28.88 18.25 16.39
C ARG A 171 -29.80 17.59 17.43
N SER A 172 -29.97 16.26 17.40
CA SER A 172 -30.61 15.41 18.40
C SER A 172 -29.84 15.34 19.73
N GLY A 173 -28.61 15.87 19.80
CA GLY A 173 -27.76 15.72 20.99
C GLY A 173 -27.16 14.32 21.16
N ALA A 174 -27.33 13.44 20.15
CA ALA A 174 -26.63 12.17 20.07
C ALA A 174 -25.32 12.36 19.28
N THR A 175 -24.20 12.08 19.93
CA THR A 175 -22.89 12.05 19.30
C THR A 175 -22.69 10.71 18.61
N PRO A 176 -22.32 10.66 17.32
CA PRO A 176 -22.01 9.40 16.65
C PRO A 176 -20.76 8.76 17.25
N VAL A 177 -20.82 7.47 17.57
CA VAL A 177 -19.69 6.70 18.07
C VAL A 177 -18.57 6.67 17.02
N PRO A 178 -17.34 7.10 17.34
CA PRO A 178 -16.20 7.04 16.43
C PRO A 178 -15.84 5.58 16.05
N ASP A 179 -15.20 5.40 14.89
CA ASP A 179 -14.61 4.12 14.49
C ASP A 179 -13.24 3.97 15.19
N LEU A 180 -13.22 3.13 16.22
CA LEU A 180 -12.08 2.89 17.10
C LEU A 180 -11.26 1.69 16.67
N LEU A 181 -11.77 0.90 15.72
CA LEU A 181 -11.09 -0.31 15.29
C LEU A 181 -9.68 0.01 14.77
N TYR A 182 -8.73 -0.83 15.17
CA TYR A 182 -7.31 -0.80 14.83
C TYR A 182 -6.54 0.43 15.36
N LEU A 183 -7.18 1.27 16.18
CA LEU A 183 -6.47 2.29 16.95
C LEU A 183 -5.77 1.65 18.16
N SER A 184 -4.69 2.29 18.63
CA SER A 184 -4.12 1.97 19.93
C SER A 184 -5.09 2.36 21.05
N ALA A 185 -4.95 1.78 22.24
CA ALA A 185 -5.76 2.16 23.39
C ALA A 185 -5.73 3.68 23.67
N ALA A 186 -4.56 4.31 23.49
CA ALA A 186 -4.39 5.75 23.65
C ALA A 186 -5.12 6.56 22.57
N ALA A 187 -4.98 6.19 21.30
CA ALA A 187 -5.67 6.87 20.21
C ALA A 187 -7.19 6.65 20.24
N ALA A 188 -7.64 5.48 20.69
CA ALA A 188 -9.05 5.20 20.92
C ALA A 188 -9.62 6.07 22.06
N GLN A 189 -8.86 6.23 23.16
CA GLN A 189 -9.24 7.11 24.27
C GLN A 189 -9.39 8.56 23.82
N GLU A 190 -8.43 9.05 23.01
CA GLU A 190 -8.48 10.42 22.48
C GLU A 190 -9.68 10.63 21.55
N ALA A 191 -9.95 9.67 20.64
CA ALA A 191 -11.08 9.74 19.72
C ALA A 191 -12.44 9.75 20.44
N VAL A 192 -12.59 8.96 21.50
CA VAL A 192 -13.81 8.89 22.33
C VAL A 192 -13.97 10.13 23.21
N ALA A 193 -12.88 10.63 23.79
CA ALA A 193 -12.88 11.86 24.59
C ALA A 193 -13.24 13.09 23.74
N GLY A 194 -12.70 13.19 22.52
CA GLY A 194 -13.04 14.24 21.57
C GLY A 194 -14.51 14.22 21.12
N ALA A 195 -15.16 13.06 21.23
CA ALA A 195 -16.57 12.86 20.96
C ALA A 195 -17.47 13.07 22.20
N GLY A 196 -16.91 13.35 23.38
CA GLY A 196 -17.66 13.49 24.63
C GLY A 196 -18.25 12.17 25.14
N LEU A 197 -17.63 11.05 24.80
CA LEU A 197 -18.01 9.70 25.22
C LEU A 197 -16.98 9.14 26.21
N ASN A 198 -17.29 8.00 26.83
CA ASN A 198 -16.38 7.28 27.73
C ASN A 198 -15.89 5.98 27.09
N LEU A 199 -14.67 5.55 27.38
CA LEU A 199 -14.12 4.27 26.89
C LEU A 199 -14.06 3.26 28.03
N ALA A 200 -14.52 2.03 27.78
CA ALA A 200 -14.33 0.90 28.69
C ALA A 200 -13.69 -0.29 27.98
N GLY A 201 -12.97 -1.14 28.72
CA GLY A 201 -12.33 -2.35 28.19
C GLY A 201 -10.98 -2.12 27.49
N ALA A 202 -10.51 -0.87 27.36
CA ALA A 202 -9.18 -0.55 26.86
C ALA A 202 -8.12 -0.70 27.97
N VAL A 203 -7.68 -1.94 28.23
CA VAL A 203 -6.61 -2.21 29.20
C VAL A 203 -5.48 -2.96 28.48
N GLY A 204 -4.32 -2.30 28.33
CA GLY A 204 -3.07 -2.92 27.86
C GLY A 204 -2.49 -2.35 26.55
N GLU A 205 -1.31 -2.86 26.19
CA GLU A 205 -0.67 -2.62 24.89
C GLU A 205 -1.36 -3.45 23.81
N GLY A 206 -1.85 -2.81 22.75
CA GLY A 206 -2.56 -3.50 21.67
C GLY A 206 -3.36 -2.57 20.78
N VAL A 207 -4.05 -3.18 19.81
CA VAL A 207 -4.98 -2.50 18.91
C VAL A 207 -6.41 -2.95 19.19
N VAL A 208 -7.37 -2.02 19.06
CA VAL A 208 -8.79 -2.32 19.19
C VAL A 208 -9.22 -3.26 18.05
N VAL A 209 -9.74 -4.44 18.37
CA VAL A 209 -10.22 -5.42 17.37
C VAL A 209 -11.74 -5.52 17.32
N ALA A 210 -12.42 -5.02 18.36
CA ALA A 210 -13.87 -4.94 18.40
C ALA A 210 -14.29 -3.72 19.21
N GLN A 211 -15.46 -3.17 18.88
CA GLN A 211 -16.11 -2.09 19.63
C GLN A 211 -17.61 -2.34 19.72
N VAL A 212 -18.22 -1.89 20.82
CA VAL A 212 -19.67 -1.85 21.03
C VAL A 212 -19.98 -0.56 21.79
N PRO A 213 -20.88 0.32 21.30
CA PRO A 213 -21.66 0.20 20.06
C PRO A 213 -20.83 0.31 18.76
N ALA A 214 -21.43 -0.08 17.64
CA ALA A 214 -20.80 -0.02 16.33
C ALA A 214 -20.53 1.45 15.91
N ALA A 215 -19.48 1.68 15.13
CA ALA A 215 -19.17 3.01 14.62
C ALA A 215 -20.36 3.64 13.89
N GLY A 216 -20.62 4.93 14.14
CA GLY A 216 -21.76 5.66 13.60
C GLY A 216 -23.08 5.47 14.37
N THR A 217 -23.13 4.58 15.37
CA THR A 217 -24.27 4.50 16.29
C THR A 217 -24.41 5.81 17.06
N GLY A 218 -25.62 6.38 17.16
CA GLY A 218 -25.86 7.57 17.97
C GLY A 218 -25.81 7.22 19.47
N CYS A 219 -24.94 7.89 20.21
CA CYS A 219 -24.79 7.77 21.66
C CYS A 219 -24.99 9.11 22.36
N LEU A 220 -25.58 9.10 23.54
CA LEU A 220 -25.68 10.30 24.36
C LEU A 220 -24.31 10.67 24.96
N ALA A 221 -24.09 11.96 25.20
CA ALA A 221 -22.87 12.42 25.86
C ALA A 221 -22.65 11.70 27.20
N GLY A 222 -21.44 11.20 27.42
CA GLY A 222 -21.07 10.41 28.59
C GLY A 222 -21.40 8.92 28.51
N GLU A 223 -22.02 8.42 27.43
CA GLU A 223 -22.19 6.98 27.23
C GLU A 223 -20.86 6.27 26.96
N THR A 224 -20.81 5.00 27.33
CA THR A 224 -19.58 4.20 27.33
C THR A 224 -19.49 3.33 26.08
N VAL A 225 -18.42 3.52 25.31
CA VAL A 225 -18.01 2.62 24.22
C VAL A 225 -17.08 1.56 24.81
N THR A 226 -17.51 0.30 24.75
CA THR A 226 -16.71 -0.84 25.17
C THR A 226 -15.86 -1.32 23.99
N VAL A 227 -14.55 -1.43 24.20
CA VAL A 227 -13.62 -1.96 23.19
C VAL A 227 -12.95 -3.24 23.68
N THR A 228 -12.63 -4.13 22.75
CA THR A 228 -11.76 -5.28 22.97
C THR A 228 -10.42 -5.01 22.33
N VAL A 229 -9.34 -5.06 23.11
CA VAL A 229 -7.97 -4.85 22.64
C VAL A 229 -7.30 -6.20 22.46
N ALA A 230 -6.67 -6.41 21.31
CA ALA A 230 -5.79 -7.55 21.08
C ALA A 230 -4.32 -7.08 21.12
N PRO A 231 -3.41 -7.85 21.75
CA PRO A 231 -2.01 -7.48 21.83
C PRO A 231 -1.41 -7.38 20.43
N THR A 232 -0.68 -6.31 20.16
CA THR A 232 0.16 -6.19 18.96
C THR A 232 1.31 -7.18 19.14
N ARG A 233 1.28 -8.31 18.43
CA ARG A 233 2.35 -9.29 18.52
C ARG A 233 3.67 -8.61 18.14
N ALA A 234 4.64 -8.60 19.05
CA ALA A 234 6.02 -8.29 18.70
C ALA A 234 6.49 -9.26 17.59
N PRO A 235 7.32 -8.82 16.63
CA PRO A 235 7.92 -9.76 15.68
C PRO A 235 8.56 -10.90 16.48
N ALA A 236 8.27 -12.14 16.07
CA ALA A 236 8.84 -13.32 16.72
C ALA A 236 10.36 -13.13 16.82
N GLY A 237 10.87 -13.23 18.05
CA GLY A 237 12.25 -12.91 18.39
C GLY A 237 13.23 -13.61 17.46
N ASP A 238 14.26 -12.84 17.06
CA ASP A 238 15.45 -13.35 16.42
C ASP A 238 16.04 -14.48 17.27
N ASP A 239 16.22 -15.63 16.64
CA ASP A 239 17.04 -16.72 17.15
C ASP A 239 18.47 -16.18 17.39
N PRO A 240 19.05 -16.23 18.61
CA PRO A 240 20.39 -15.75 18.87
C PRO A 240 21.40 -16.76 18.32
N GLY A 241 21.49 -16.84 16.98
CA GLY A 241 22.30 -17.82 16.27
C GLY A 241 22.65 -17.47 14.83
N SER A 242 22.20 -16.34 14.29
CA SER A 242 22.64 -15.89 12.97
C SER A 242 22.82 -14.37 12.92
N ALA A 243 24.04 -13.92 13.16
CA ALA A 243 24.42 -12.55 12.83
C ALA A 243 24.27 -12.35 11.32
N PRO A 244 23.54 -11.32 10.84
CA PRO A 244 23.52 -11.00 9.43
C PRO A 244 24.92 -10.49 9.04
N THR A 245 25.54 -11.15 8.07
CA THR A 245 26.74 -10.67 7.43
C THR A 245 26.38 -9.37 6.73
N CYS A 246 26.86 -8.24 7.26
CA CYS A 246 26.78 -6.95 6.59
C CYS A 246 27.43 -7.07 5.20
N TRP A 247 26.62 -6.97 4.16
CA TRP A 247 27.10 -6.89 2.79
C TRP A 247 27.70 -5.50 2.57
N ALA A 248 29.03 -5.40 2.69
CA ALA A 248 29.77 -4.20 2.34
C ALA A 248 29.87 -4.11 0.79
N GLY A 249 28.97 -3.35 0.18
CA GLY A 249 29.14 -2.83 -1.18
C GLY A 249 30.08 -1.62 -1.20
N PRO A 250 30.84 -1.39 -2.28
CA PRO A 250 31.86 -0.35 -2.33
C PRO A 250 31.24 1.04 -2.35
N THR A 251 31.67 1.89 -1.41
CA THR A 251 31.37 3.31 -1.33
C THR A 251 32.02 4.06 -2.50
N ALA A 252 31.21 4.74 -3.31
CA ALA A 252 31.65 5.80 -4.20
C ALA A 252 31.09 7.13 -3.68
N THR A 253 31.93 7.90 -2.97
CA THR A 253 31.62 9.28 -2.61
C THR A 253 32.33 10.23 -3.57
N CYS A 254 31.53 11.08 -4.18
CA CYS A 254 31.94 12.26 -4.94
C CYS A 254 32.35 13.37 -3.96
N GLY A 255 33.48 14.04 -4.19
CA GLY A 255 33.85 15.23 -3.43
C GLY A 255 35.29 15.72 -3.63
N ALA A 256 35.45 16.70 -4.52
CA ALA A 256 36.45 17.78 -4.54
C ALA A 256 37.98 17.48 -4.57
N ARG A 257 38.62 17.97 -5.65
CA ARG A 257 40.06 18.25 -5.87
C ARG A 257 40.57 19.41 -4.96
N PRO A 258 41.86 19.85 -5.02
CA PRO A 258 43.12 19.24 -5.49
C PRO A 258 44.30 19.42 -4.48
N ARG A 259 45.42 18.70 -4.66
CA ARG A 259 46.78 19.28 -4.79
C ARG A 259 47.86 18.20 -5.01
N ALA A 260 48.90 18.68 -5.68
CA ALA A 260 50.11 18.00 -6.15
C ALA A 260 50.75 17.00 -5.19
N SER A 261 51.26 15.89 -5.73
CA SER A 261 52.71 15.71 -5.95
C SER A 261 53.01 14.27 -6.39
N ALA A 262 54.16 14.13 -7.04
CA ALA A 262 54.67 12.96 -7.70
C ALA A 262 54.64 11.67 -6.86
N CYS A 263 54.46 10.52 -7.51
CA CYS A 263 55.60 9.60 -7.69
C CYS A 263 55.30 8.51 -8.71
N ARG A 264 56.34 8.22 -9.50
CA ARG A 264 56.42 7.19 -10.53
C ARG A 264 56.79 5.84 -9.91
N CYS A 265 56.82 4.84 -10.81
CA CYS A 265 57.61 3.61 -10.77
C CYS A 265 56.96 2.43 -10.04
N ALA A 266 57.08 1.19 -10.49
CA ALA A 266 57.58 0.62 -11.75
C ALA A 266 57.20 -0.87 -11.78
N ALA A 267 57.26 -1.42 -12.98
CA ALA A 267 57.20 -2.82 -13.37
C ALA A 267 57.93 -3.83 -12.45
N ARG A 268 57.41 -5.08 -12.48
CA ARG A 268 58.08 -6.39 -12.64
C ARG A 268 56.96 -7.44 -12.45
N GLY A 269 56.60 -8.35 -13.34
CA GLY A 269 57.37 -9.06 -14.35
C GLY A 269 57.79 -10.43 -13.82
N ARG A 270 57.06 -11.50 -14.17
CA ARG A 270 57.58 -12.84 -14.53
C ARG A 270 56.48 -13.77 -15.02
N ALA A 271 56.74 -14.35 -16.19
CA ALA A 271 56.01 -15.40 -16.87
C ALA A 271 56.62 -16.78 -16.57
N THR A 272 55.87 -17.86 -16.81
CA THR A 272 56.28 -19.16 -17.42
C THR A 272 55.05 -20.11 -17.41
N SER A 273 54.42 -20.39 -18.56
CA SER A 273 54.65 -21.50 -19.52
C SER A 273 53.80 -22.75 -19.20
N ALA A 274 52.77 -23.06 -20.02
CA ALA A 274 52.76 -24.05 -21.11
C ALA A 274 52.33 -25.47 -20.63
N SER A 275 51.21 -26.03 -21.08
CA SER A 275 51.04 -26.77 -22.34
C SER A 275 49.53 -27.10 -22.55
N ARG A 276 48.85 -26.74 -23.66
CA ARG A 276 48.70 -27.46 -24.96
C ARG A 276 48.44 -28.97 -24.78
N ARG A 277 47.52 -29.68 -25.43
CA ARG A 277 46.54 -29.55 -26.54
C ARG A 277 45.72 -30.86 -26.46
N ARG A 278 44.47 -30.98 -26.95
CA ARG A 278 44.15 -31.38 -28.33
C ARG A 278 42.64 -31.32 -28.58
N ARG A 279 42.26 -30.67 -29.68
CA ARG A 279 41.03 -30.90 -30.43
C ARG A 279 41.21 -32.15 -31.32
N ARG A 280 40.14 -32.90 -31.58
CA ARG A 280 39.80 -33.42 -32.91
C ARG A 280 38.34 -33.88 -32.98
N ALA A 281 37.73 -33.62 -34.13
CA ALA A 281 36.36 -33.91 -34.53
C ALA A 281 36.29 -35.18 -35.40
N CYS A 282 35.09 -35.79 -35.51
CA CYS A 282 34.37 -36.20 -36.74
C CYS A 282 33.55 -37.51 -36.60
N ARG A 283 32.24 -37.41 -36.96
CA ARG A 283 31.37 -38.35 -37.75
C ARG A 283 31.19 -39.80 -37.22
N SER A 284 30.09 -40.55 -37.37
CA SER A 284 28.85 -40.55 -38.19
C SER A 284 27.87 -41.63 -37.65
N ALA A 285 26.57 -41.52 -37.98
CA ALA A 285 25.41 -42.44 -37.72
C ALA A 285 25.52 -43.82 -38.45
N PRO A 286 24.54 -44.79 -38.48
CA PRO A 286 23.06 -44.65 -38.54
C PRO A 286 22.09 -45.77 -37.98
N ARG A 287 20.76 -45.49 -38.00
CA ARG A 287 19.52 -46.32 -38.28
C ARG A 287 19.24 -47.61 -37.45
N GLY A 288 18.00 -48.06 -37.17
CA GLY A 288 16.65 -47.71 -37.63
C GLY A 288 15.55 -48.55 -36.94
N SER A 289 14.30 -48.26 -37.31
CA SER A 289 12.98 -48.75 -36.83
C SER A 289 12.68 -50.25 -37.15
N PRO A 290 11.48 -50.82 -36.86
CA PRO A 290 10.16 -50.39 -37.38
C PRO A 290 9.21 -49.79 -36.34
#